data_AF-A0A497CGS6-F1
#
_entry.id   AF-A0A497CGS6-F1
#
_cell.length_a   1.000
_cell.length_b   1.000
_cell.length_c   1.000
_cell.angle_alpha   90.00
_cell.angle_beta   90.00
_cell.angle_gamma   90.00
#
_symmetry.space_group_name_H-M   'P 1'
#
loop_
_entity.id
_entity.type
_entity.pdbx_description
1 polymer ?
#
loop_
_entity_poly.entity_id
_entity_poly.type
_entity_poly.pdbx_seq_one_letter_code
_entity_poly.pdbx_strand_id
1 'polypeptide(L)' 'VNRKGLLTGKQHFEGTNLMQQLLESEGITVIDNQIQDFEKLFWNPLKEL' A
#
# COMPACT_ATOMS: atom_id res chain seq x y z
N VAL A 1 -0.11 -2.61 4.40
CA VAL A 1 1.30 -2.23 4.17
C VAL A 1 1.98 -1.90 5.49
N ASN A 2 3.32 -1.96 5.56
CA ASN A 2 4.05 -1.53 6.76
C ASN A 2 4.32 0.00 6.74
N ARG A 3 4.98 0.54 7.78
CA ARG A 3 5.30 1.98 7.88
C ARG A 3 6.18 2.54 6.76
N LYS A 4 6.82 1.67 5.96
CA LYS A 4 7.69 2.06 4.84
C LYS A 4 6.96 1.97 3.49
N GLY A 5 5.66 1.70 3.48
CA GLY A 5 4.88 1.49 2.26
C GLY A 5 5.09 0.13 1.60
N LEU A 6 5.75 -0.84 2.27
CA LEU A 6 5.94 -2.18 1.71
C LEU A 6 4.66 -3.02 1.89
N LEU A 7 4.31 -3.77 0.83
CA LEU A 7 3.26 -4.77 0.81
C LEU A 7 3.70 -6.00 1.60
N THR A 8 3.51 -5.94 2.92
CA THR A 8 3.71 -7.05 3.84
C THR A 8 2.42 -7.87 3.96
N GLY A 9 2.54 -9.19 4.14
CA GLY A 9 1.38 -10.07 4.33
C GLY A 9 0.94 -10.86 3.11
N LYS A 10 1.79 -10.99 2.07
CA LYS A 10 1.52 -11.80 0.85
C LYS A 10 1.00 -13.21 1.11
N GLN A 11 1.35 -13.82 2.25
CA GLN A 11 0.88 -15.16 2.64
C GLN A 11 -0.59 -15.19 3.09
N HIS A 12 -1.17 -14.05 3.47
CA HIS A 12 -2.58 -13.93 3.86
C HIS A 12 -3.49 -13.55 2.69
N PHE A 13 -2.94 -13.18 1.54
CA PHE A 13 -3.69 -12.88 0.33
C PHE A 13 -3.52 -14.06 -0.63
N GLU A 14 -4.51 -14.94 -0.66
CA GLU A 14 -4.56 -16.05 -1.61
C GLU A 14 -4.60 -15.48 -3.04
N GLY A 15 -3.51 -15.65 -3.80
CA GLY A 15 -3.33 -15.00 -5.09
C GLY A 15 -2.35 -13.82 -4.98
N THR A 16 -1.14 -14.04 -5.47
CA THR A 16 0.11 -13.34 -5.10
C THR A 16 0.19 -11.84 -5.35
N ASN A 17 -0.83 -11.18 -5.90
CA ASN A 17 -0.84 -9.75 -6.22
C ASN A 17 -2.16 -9.02 -5.89
N LEU A 18 -3.11 -9.64 -5.17
CA LEU A 18 -4.43 -9.01 -4.94
C LEU A 18 -4.34 -7.63 -4.29
N MET A 19 -3.53 -7.48 -3.23
CA MET A 19 -3.31 -6.19 -2.58
C MET A 19 -2.73 -5.16 -3.54
N GLN A 20 -1.82 -5.57 -4.42
CA GLN A 20 -1.24 -4.67 -5.42
C GLN A 20 -2.31 -4.22 -6.43
N GLN A 21 -3.13 -5.13 -6.94
CA GLN A 21 -4.20 -4.81 -7.88
C GLN A 21 -5.24 -3.84 -7.28
N LEU A 22 -5.60 -4.03 -6.01
CA LEU A 22 -6.52 -3.13 -5.32
C LEU A 22 -5.94 -1.72 -5.21
N LEU A 23 -4.67 -1.60 -4.78
CA LEU A 23 -3.99 -0.31 -4.70
C LEU A 23 -3.87 0.35 -6.09
N GLU A 24 -3.47 -0.41 -7.11
CA GLU A 24 -3.38 0.08 -8.49
C GLU A 24 -4.75 0.54 -9.03
N SER A 25 -5.84 -0.13 -8.64
CA SER A 25 -7.21 0.27 -9.01
C SER A 25 -7.65 1.58 -8.37
N GLU A 26 -7.07 1.93 -7.22
CA GLU A 26 -7.24 3.23 -6.55
C GLU A 26 -6.30 4.31 -7.11
N GLY A 27 -5.50 3.99 -8.14
CA GLY A 27 -4.52 4.90 -8.74
C GLY A 27 -3.19 4.96 -7.99
N ILE A 28 -2.97 4.07 -7.02
CA ILE A 28 -1.73 4.00 -6.25
C ILE A 28 -0.71 3.18 -7.02
N THR A 29 0.44 3.78 -7.31
CA THR A 29 1.53 3.10 -8.02
C THR A 29 2.33 2.22 -7.06
N VAL A 30 2.53 0.94 -7.42
CA VAL A 30 3.34 -0.02 -6.65
C VAL A 30 4.46 -0.56 -7.52
N ILE A 31 5.71 -0.47 -7.04
CA ILE A 31 6.91 -1.00 -7.71
C ILE A 31 7.68 -1.84 -6.69
N ASP A 32 8.12 -3.03 -7.08
CA ASP A 32 8.88 -3.97 -6.23
C ASP A 32 8.26 -4.21 -4.84
N ASN A 33 6.92 -4.30 -4.78
CA ASN A 33 6.13 -4.44 -3.55
C ASN A 33 6.18 -3.22 -2.62
N GLN A 34 6.50 -2.05 -3.14
CA GLN A 34 6.50 -0.80 -2.40
C GLN A 34 5.59 0.24 -3.07
N ILE A 35 4.70 0.83 -2.28
CA ILE A 35 3.90 1.98 -2.68
C ILE A 35 4.82 3.16 -2.96
N GLN A 36 4.70 3.73 -4.15
CA GLN A 36 5.37 4.97 -4.52
C GLN A 36 4.62 6.16 -3.92
N ASP A 37 5.35 7.21 -3.52
CA ASP A 37 4.76 8.40 -2.87
C ASP A 37 3.94 8.10 -1.59
N PHE A 38 4.30 7.03 -0.85
CA PHE A 38 3.55 6.61 0.34
C PHE A 38 3.34 7.73 1.38
N GLU A 39 4.31 8.66 1.52
CA GLU A 39 4.17 9.80 2.44
C GLU A 39 3.03 10.74 2.07
N LYS A 40 2.71 10.90 0.78
CA LYS A 40 1.58 11.73 0.31
C LYS A 40 0.24 11.06 0.57
N LEU A 41 0.23 9.73 0.64
CA LEU A 41 -0.93 8.89 0.91
C LEU A 41 -1.07 8.57 2.40
N PHE A 42 -0.09 8.95 3.22
CA PHE A 42 -0.07 8.65 4.63
C PHE A 42 -1.12 9.48 5.37
N TRP A 43 -2.18 8.82 5.80
CA TRP A 43 -3.19 9.43 6.63
C TRP A 43 -2.72 9.48 8.09
N ASN A 44 -2.72 10.69 8.68
CA ASN A 44 -2.37 10.91 10.08
C ASN A 44 -3.59 11.37 10.89
N PRO A 45 -4.18 10.51 11.74
CA PRO A 45 -5.37 10.85 12.53
C PRO A 45 -5.16 12.07 13.44
N LEU A 46 -3.93 12.33 13.89
CA LEU A 46 -3.63 13.44 14.80
C LEU A 46 -3.46 14.78 14.05
N LYS A 47 -3.20 14.76 12.74
CA LYS A 47 -3.09 15.97 11.92
C LYS A 47 -4.41 16.32 11.23
N GLU A 48 -5.25 15.33 10.99
CA GLU A 48 -6.50 15.46 10.22
C GLU A 48 -7.76 15.48 11.13
N LEU A 49 -7.61 15.82 12.42
CA LEU A 49 -8.70 15.88 13.41
C LEU A 49 -9.26 17.29 13.63
#